data_AF-A0A841WDE0-F1
#
_entry.id   AF-A0A841WDE0-F1
#
_cell.length_a   1.000
_cell.length_b   1.000
_cell.length_c   1.000
_cell.angle_alpha   90.00
_cell.angle_beta   90.00
_cell.angle_gamma   90.00
#
_symmetry.space_group_name_H-M   'P 1'
#
loop_
_entity.id
_entity.type
_entity.pdbx_description
1 polymer ?
#
loop_
_entity_poly.entity_id
_entity_poly.type
_entity_poly.pdbx_seq_one_letter_code
_entity_poly.pdbx_strand_id
1 'polypeptide(L)'
;MIEKIVKVIKGELLPEGDYVSPGFSIIQPDSCFPNMILGNPYNSFWFYLRRDIPHNWYVDRRQTGTGFVSRDEAHILYNTALKFQGKKALEIGCWMGWSACHLALGGVKLDVIDPMLSTELFYESVTDSLKSADVKESVNLVPGYSPQAVEELANKYQRKWSLIFIDGHHEAPAPLDDVMICEQFAEPDALILFHDLASPDVGEGLDYLKNKGWNTMVYQTMQIMGVAWRGNVEPVIHQPDPKINWRLPPHLRHYSVSGSAPTVATNKFGKILKSIRPYTLLNQPKLLSLYSHVDQLYYYLSWLPQMLKQAMTTKKSQEPY
;
A
#
# COMPACT_ATOMS: atom_id res chain seq x y z
N MET A 1 -28.96 -11.43 14.64
CA MET A 1 -28.47 -12.08 13.40
C MET A 1 -27.20 -11.36 12.90
N ILE A 2 -26.29 -10.98 13.81
CA ILE A 2 -25.13 -10.11 13.56
C ILE A 2 -23.80 -10.89 13.65
N GLU A 3 -23.78 -12.01 14.36
CA GLU A 3 -22.56 -12.83 14.58
C GLU A 3 -22.16 -13.76 13.42
N LYS A 4 -22.90 -13.75 12.30
CA LYS A 4 -22.74 -14.78 11.26
C LYS A 4 -22.05 -14.35 9.96
N ILE A 5 -21.67 -13.08 9.81
CA ILE A 5 -21.20 -12.55 8.51
C ILE A 5 -19.76 -12.00 8.57
N VAL A 6 -19.34 -11.43 9.71
CA VAL A 6 -17.93 -11.12 9.98
C VAL A 6 -17.58 -11.76 11.31
N LYS A 7 -16.90 -12.90 11.26
CA LYS A 7 -16.53 -13.62 12.48
C LYS A 7 -15.29 -12.88 13.05
N VAL A 8 -15.45 -12.16 14.16
CA VAL A 8 -14.31 -11.71 14.98
C VAL A 8 -13.78 -12.97 15.66
N ILE A 9 -12.92 -13.71 14.97
CA ILE A 9 -12.46 -15.00 15.44
C ILE A 9 -11.20 -14.78 16.26
N LYS A 10 -11.31 -15.01 17.57
CA LYS A 10 -10.13 -15.36 18.36
C LYS A 10 -9.68 -16.76 17.96
N GLY A 11 -8.72 -16.84 17.04
CA GLY A 11 -7.91 -18.05 16.84
C GLY A 11 -8.30 -18.99 15.69
N GLU A 12 -8.82 -18.50 14.56
CA GLU A 12 -8.65 -19.25 13.30
C GLU A 12 -7.21 -19.10 12.82
N LEU A 13 -6.64 -20.20 12.36
CA LEU A 13 -5.33 -20.22 11.70
C LEU A 13 -5.49 -19.44 10.39
N LEU A 14 -4.69 -18.39 10.23
CA LEU A 14 -4.53 -17.73 8.94
C LEU A 14 -4.12 -18.77 7.89
N PRO A 15 -4.55 -18.62 6.62
CA PRO A 15 -4.05 -19.44 5.53
C PRO A 15 -2.51 -19.49 5.53
N GLU A 16 -1.93 -20.62 5.16
CA GLU A 16 -0.48 -20.70 5.00
C GLU A 16 -0.02 -19.63 3.99
N GLY A 17 1.04 -18.88 4.33
CA GLY A 17 1.51 -17.74 3.55
C GLY A 17 0.89 -16.39 3.93
N ASP A 18 -0.19 -16.37 4.73
CA ASP A 18 -0.71 -15.13 5.30
C ASP A 18 0.02 -14.77 6.60
N TYR A 19 0.16 -13.47 6.82
CA TYR A 19 0.70 -12.90 8.04
C TYR A 19 -0.17 -11.73 8.51
N VAL A 20 -0.31 -11.60 9.82
CA VAL A 20 -0.85 -10.42 10.49
C VAL A 20 0.03 -10.13 11.69
N SER A 21 0.48 -8.89 11.85
CA SER A 21 1.29 -8.45 12.99
C SER A 21 0.67 -8.87 14.34
N PRO A 22 1.46 -9.47 15.26
CA PRO A 22 1.02 -9.74 16.63
C PRO A 22 0.43 -8.49 17.31
N GLY A 23 -0.67 -8.69 18.04
CA GLY A 23 -1.38 -7.63 18.75
C GLY A 23 -2.43 -6.90 17.93
N PHE A 24 -2.51 -7.14 16.62
CA PHE A 24 -3.60 -6.63 15.79
C PHE A 24 -4.90 -7.40 16.04
N SER A 25 -6.02 -6.68 16.00
CA SER A 25 -7.34 -7.30 15.85
C SER A 25 -7.44 -7.90 14.45
N ILE A 26 -7.93 -9.14 14.37
CA ILE A 26 -8.00 -9.91 13.12
C ILE A 26 -9.44 -9.99 12.62
N ILE A 27 -9.63 -9.75 11.33
CA ILE A 27 -10.87 -9.94 10.59
C ILE A 27 -10.60 -10.69 9.28
N GLN A 28 -11.57 -11.48 8.82
CA GLN A 28 -11.47 -12.24 7.57
C GLN A 28 -12.76 -12.09 6.76
N PRO A 29 -12.95 -10.94 6.06
CA PRO A 29 -14.14 -10.72 5.23
C PRO A 29 -14.05 -11.45 3.88
N ASP A 30 -13.19 -12.46 3.73
CA ASP A 30 -12.95 -13.24 2.51
C ASP A 30 -14.23 -13.73 1.84
N SER A 31 -15.21 -14.19 2.64
CA SER A 31 -16.50 -14.65 2.14
C SER A 31 -17.30 -13.56 1.42
N CYS A 32 -17.01 -12.29 1.70
CA CYS A 32 -17.63 -11.13 1.03
C CYS A 32 -16.98 -10.84 -0.34
N PHE A 33 -15.86 -11.48 -0.68
CA PHE A 33 -15.08 -11.28 -1.91
C PHE A 33 -14.98 -12.59 -2.72
N PRO A 34 -16.08 -13.08 -3.31
CA PRO A 34 -16.13 -14.42 -3.93
C PRO A 34 -15.20 -14.59 -5.13
N ASN A 35 -14.76 -13.49 -5.75
CA ASN A 35 -13.83 -13.51 -6.88
C ASN A 35 -12.35 -13.52 -6.48
N MET A 36 -12.05 -13.31 -5.20
CA MET A 36 -10.68 -13.36 -4.70
C MET A 36 -10.11 -14.78 -4.80
N ILE A 37 -8.94 -14.89 -5.39
CA ILE A 37 -8.19 -16.13 -5.51
C ILE A 37 -6.71 -15.88 -5.21
N LEU A 38 -5.98 -16.95 -4.89
CA LEU A 38 -4.52 -16.88 -4.85
C LEU A 38 -3.99 -16.65 -6.27
N GLY A 39 -3.28 -15.55 -6.45
CA GLY A 39 -2.65 -15.17 -7.71
C GLY A 39 -1.23 -15.70 -7.84
N ASN A 40 -0.66 -15.50 -9.03
CA ASN A 40 0.75 -15.74 -9.30
C ASN A 40 1.45 -14.37 -9.47
N PRO A 41 2.35 -13.95 -8.55
CA PRO A 41 2.99 -12.63 -8.58
C PRO A 41 3.71 -12.28 -9.90
N TYR A 42 4.08 -13.29 -10.68
CA TYR A 42 4.74 -13.10 -11.97
C TYR A 42 3.77 -12.78 -13.11
N ASN A 43 2.46 -12.84 -12.89
CA ASN A 43 1.45 -12.36 -13.85
C ASN A 43 1.35 -10.83 -13.86
N SER A 44 1.79 -10.17 -12.80
CA SER A 44 1.83 -8.71 -12.75
C SER A 44 3.03 -8.19 -13.55
N PHE A 45 2.78 -7.18 -14.39
CA PHE A 45 3.82 -6.44 -15.11
C PHE A 45 4.43 -5.30 -14.27
N TRP A 46 3.93 -5.10 -13.05
CA TRP A 46 4.40 -4.06 -12.16
C TRP A 46 5.89 -4.25 -11.83
N PHE A 47 6.72 -3.29 -12.22
CA PHE A 47 8.18 -3.42 -12.10
C PHE A 47 8.64 -3.50 -10.63
N TYR A 48 8.08 -2.66 -9.78
CA TYR A 48 8.42 -2.58 -8.35
C TYR A 48 7.80 -3.68 -7.46
N LEU A 49 7.06 -4.65 -8.03
CA LEU A 49 6.39 -5.68 -7.24
C LEU A 49 7.46 -6.57 -6.59
N ARG A 50 7.46 -6.61 -5.26
CA ARG A 50 8.39 -7.42 -4.45
C ARG A 50 8.01 -8.90 -4.42
N ARG A 51 8.29 -9.59 -5.52
CA ARG A 51 7.92 -11.00 -5.79
C ARG A 51 8.64 -12.01 -4.90
N ASP A 52 9.72 -11.63 -4.23
CA ASP A 52 10.49 -12.50 -3.33
C ASP A 52 9.91 -12.62 -1.93
N ILE A 53 8.93 -11.81 -1.59
CA ILE A 53 8.25 -11.89 -0.30
C ILE A 53 7.25 -13.04 -0.36
N PRO A 54 7.41 -14.11 0.44
CA PRO A 54 6.60 -15.33 0.35
C PRO A 54 5.24 -15.17 1.04
N HIS A 55 4.65 -13.98 0.97
CA HIS A 55 3.27 -13.75 1.40
C HIS A 55 2.31 -14.04 0.26
N ASN A 56 1.10 -14.48 0.59
CA ASN A 56 0.08 -14.73 -0.44
C ASN A 56 -0.26 -13.43 -1.19
N TRP A 57 -0.23 -13.53 -2.52
CA TRP A 57 -0.62 -12.45 -3.41
C TRP A 57 -2.01 -12.74 -3.95
N TYR A 58 -3.02 -12.14 -3.35
CA TYR A 58 -4.41 -12.32 -3.76
C TYR A 58 -4.76 -11.41 -4.93
N VAL A 59 -5.57 -11.91 -5.85
CA VAL A 59 -6.07 -11.18 -7.01
C VAL A 59 -7.56 -11.45 -7.20
N ASP A 60 -8.23 -10.60 -7.98
CA ASP A 60 -9.54 -10.93 -8.51
C ASP A 60 -9.37 -11.85 -9.74
N ARG A 61 -10.08 -12.98 -9.78
CA ARG A 61 -10.00 -13.95 -10.88
C ARG A 61 -10.31 -13.37 -12.26
N ARG A 62 -11.03 -12.25 -12.32
CA ARG A 62 -11.35 -11.52 -13.56
C ARG A 62 -10.23 -10.58 -14.00
N GLN A 63 -9.30 -10.24 -13.10
CA GLN A 63 -8.24 -9.25 -13.28
C GLN A 63 -6.95 -9.72 -12.56
N THR A 64 -6.31 -10.75 -13.08
CA THR A 64 -5.22 -11.47 -12.39
C THR A 64 -3.84 -10.78 -12.45
N GLY A 65 -3.73 -9.63 -13.11
CA GLY A 65 -2.49 -8.85 -13.21
C GLY A 65 -2.30 -7.82 -12.09
N THR A 66 -3.35 -7.54 -11.30
CA THR A 66 -3.36 -6.56 -10.22
C THR A 66 -3.67 -7.26 -8.92
N GLY A 67 -2.91 -6.94 -7.87
CA GLY A 67 -3.06 -7.54 -6.55
C GLY A 67 -3.99 -6.72 -5.67
N PHE A 68 -4.67 -7.40 -4.75
CA PHE A 68 -5.15 -6.75 -3.54
C PHE A 68 -3.98 -6.39 -2.63
N VAL A 69 -4.16 -5.40 -1.74
CA VAL A 69 -3.27 -5.26 -0.58
C VAL A 69 -3.21 -6.59 0.16
N SER A 70 -2.00 -6.99 0.60
CA SER A 70 -1.80 -8.27 1.27
C SER A 70 -2.59 -8.36 2.58
N ARG A 71 -2.72 -9.57 3.13
CA ARG A 71 -3.42 -9.77 4.42
C ARG A 71 -2.87 -8.87 5.52
N ASP A 72 -1.55 -8.73 5.59
CA ASP A 72 -0.88 -7.92 6.59
C ASP A 72 -1.20 -6.43 6.41
N GLU A 73 -1.12 -5.94 5.17
CA GLU A 73 -1.43 -4.55 4.80
C GLU A 73 -2.90 -4.21 5.06
N ALA A 74 -3.82 -5.11 4.70
CA ALA A 74 -5.24 -4.98 5.01
C ALA A 74 -5.51 -4.88 6.53
N HIS A 75 -4.72 -5.57 7.35
CA HIS A 75 -4.83 -5.49 8.81
C HIS A 75 -4.19 -4.23 9.39
N ILE A 76 -3.16 -3.66 8.75
CA ILE A 76 -2.68 -2.30 9.09
C ILE A 76 -3.81 -1.29 8.83
N LEU A 77 -4.50 -1.38 7.69
CA LEU A 77 -5.64 -0.51 7.37
C LEU A 77 -6.76 -0.64 8.41
N TYR A 78 -7.20 -1.87 8.69
CA TYR A 78 -8.26 -2.14 9.66
C TYR A 78 -7.92 -1.63 11.06
N ASN A 79 -6.73 -1.98 11.58
CA ASN A 79 -6.34 -1.58 12.94
C ASN A 79 -6.05 -0.08 13.05
N THR A 80 -5.63 0.56 11.95
CA THR A 80 -5.57 2.02 11.90
C THR A 80 -6.98 2.59 11.96
N ALA A 81 -7.90 2.12 11.12
CA ALA A 81 -9.28 2.60 11.09
C ALA A 81 -10.01 2.46 12.43
N LEU A 82 -9.73 1.40 13.21
CA LEU A 82 -10.25 1.27 14.59
C LEU A 82 -9.89 2.47 15.49
N LYS A 83 -8.72 3.08 15.32
CA LYS A 83 -8.33 4.30 16.07
C LYS A 83 -9.08 5.56 15.61
N PHE A 84 -9.72 5.50 14.43
CA PHE A 84 -10.46 6.60 13.81
C PHE A 84 -11.96 6.33 13.73
N GLN A 85 -12.49 5.39 14.51
CA GLN A 85 -13.91 5.02 14.48
C GLN A 85 -14.83 6.26 14.56
N GLY A 86 -15.81 6.31 13.64
CA GLY A 86 -16.76 7.42 13.51
C GLY A 86 -16.21 8.69 12.83
N LYS A 87 -14.90 8.78 12.59
CA LYS A 87 -14.27 9.89 11.86
C LYS A 87 -14.42 9.71 10.35
N LYS A 88 -14.23 10.81 9.63
CA LYS A 88 -14.22 10.82 8.16
C LYS A 88 -12.87 10.32 7.67
N ALA A 89 -12.90 9.38 6.74
CA ALA A 89 -11.73 8.83 6.08
C ALA A 89 -11.85 8.97 4.56
N LEU A 90 -10.71 9.01 3.88
CA LEU A 90 -10.60 9.03 2.42
C LEU A 90 -9.77 7.84 1.96
N GLU A 91 -10.18 7.21 0.88
CA GLU A 91 -9.36 6.29 0.09
C GLU A 91 -9.28 6.78 -1.36
N ILE A 92 -8.07 6.76 -1.92
CA ILE A 92 -7.82 6.95 -3.35
C ILE A 92 -7.33 5.63 -3.92
N GLY A 93 -8.05 5.08 -4.90
CA GLY A 93 -7.75 3.80 -5.53
C GLY A 93 -8.20 2.62 -4.67
N CYS A 94 -9.45 2.18 -4.84
CA CYS A 94 -9.97 1.00 -4.13
C CYS A 94 -9.98 -0.27 -4.99
N TRP A 95 -9.89 -0.13 -6.30
CA TRP A 95 -10.01 -1.20 -7.30
C TRP A 95 -11.24 -2.08 -7.07
N MET A 96 -11.06 -3.28 -6.48
CA MET A 96 -12.12 -4.24 -6.19
C MET A 96 -12.66 -4.16 -4.74
N GLY A 97 -12.22 -3.16 -3.96
CA GLY A 97 -12.85 -2.76 -2.69
C GLY A 97 -12.34 -3.45 -1.43
N TRP A 98 -11.24 -4.21 -1.50
CA TRP A 98 -10.70 -4.96 -0.37
C TRP A 98 -10.20 -4.06 0.77
N SER A 99 -9.37 -3.07 0.43
CA SER A 99 -8.88 -2.02 1.33
C SER A 99 -10.04 -1.17 1.87
N ALA A 100 -10.95 -0.74 1.00
CA ALA A 100 -12.17 -0.02 1.37
C ALA A 100 -12.98 -0.76 2.43
N CYS A 101 -13.17 -2.07 2.26
CA CYS A 101 -13.88 -2.91 3.21
C CYS A 101 -13.16 -2.98 4.56
N HIS A 102 -11.84 -3.11 4.59
CA HIS A 102 -11.07 -3.13 5.85
C HIS A 102 -11.13 -1.79 6.58
N LEU A 103 -11.02 -0.67 5.86
CA LEU A 103 -11.19 0.66 6.43
C LEU A 103 -12.60 0.82 7.02
N ALA A 104 -13.63 0.47 6.25
CA ALA A 104 -15.03 0.59 6.67
C ALA A 104 -15.39 -0.31 7.85
N LEU A 105 -14.88 -1.55 7.90
CA LEU A 105 -15.04 -2.47 9.03
C LEU A 105 -14.37 -1.95 10.31
N GLY A 106 -13.33 -1.10 10.19
CA GLY A 106 -12.77 -0.35 11.32
C GLY A 106 -13.70 0.75 11.85
N GLY A 107 -14.82 1.02 11.18
CA GLY A 107 -15.90 1.88 11.63
C GLY A 107 -15.75 3.36 11.25
N VAL A 108 -14.89 3.68 10.28
CA VAL A 108 -14.79 5.04 9.71
C VAL A 108 -15.95 5.33 8.76
N LYS A 109 -16.21 6.62 8.53
CA LYS A 109 -17.10 7.08 7.44
C LYS A 109 -16.23 7.36 6.22
N LEU A 110 -16.25 6.45 5.25
CA LEU A 110 -15.28 6.39 4.17
C LEU A 110 -15.83 7.05 2.90
N ASP A 111 -15.10 8.03 2.39
CA ASP A 111 -15.21 8.46 1.00
C ASP A 111 -14.17 7.67 0.18
N VAL A 112 -14.57 7.07 -0.94
CA VAL A 112 -13.69 6.30 -1.82
C VAL A 112 -13.72 6.90 -3.21
N ILE A 113 -12.55 7.29 -3.72
CA ILE A 113 -12.38 7.87 -5.05
C ILE A 113 -11.57 6.91 -5.91
N ASP A 114 -12.14 6.50 -7.03
CA ASP A 114 -11.46 5.62 -7.98
C ASP A 114 -12.11 5.78 -9.38
N PRO A 115 -11.33 6.00 -10.46
CA PRO A 115 -11.89 6.12 -11.80
C PRO A 115 -12.55 4.82 -12.29
N MET A 116 -12.12 3.65 -11.80
CA MET A 116 -12.69 2.35 -12.17
C MET A 116 -14.15 2.21 -11.74
N LEU A 117 -14.59 2.94 -10.71
CA LEU A 117 -16.00 2.99 -10.27
C LEU A 117 -16.93 3.58 -11.33
N SER A 118 -16.43 4.21 -12.39
CA SER A 118 -17.23 4.60 -13.55
C SER A 118 -17.67 3.41 -14.42
N THR A 119 -17.01 2.27 -14.25
CA THR A 119 -17.33 1.01 -14.94
C THR A 119 -18.26 0.18 -14.07
N GLU A 120 -19.44 -0.18 -14.60
CA GLU A 120 -20.50 -0.91 -13.89
C GLU A 120 -19.99 -2.17 -13.19
N LEU A 121 -19.17 -2.98 -13.88
CA LEU A 121 -18.56 -4.19 -13.32
C LEU A 121 -17.81 -3.95 -12.00
N PHE A 122 -17.03 -2.86 -11.92
CA PHE A 122 -16.26 -2.52 -10.73
C PHE A 122 -17.16 -1.95 -9.65
N TYR A 123 -18.05 -1.02 -10.03
CA TYR A 123 -18.99 -0.40 -9.10
C TYR A 123 -19.87 -1.43 -8.39
N GLU A 124 -20.46 -2.36 -9.13
CA GLU A 124 -21.30 -3.43 -8.60
C GLU A 124 -20.49 -4.39 -7.73
N SER A 125 -19.31 -4.82 -8.20
CA SER A 125 -18.46 -5.74 -7.43
C SER A 125 -18.04 -5.18 -6.09
N VAL A 126 -17.64 -3.90 -6.04
CA VAL A 126 -17.28 -3.21 -4.80
C VAL A 126 -18.52 -3.06 -3.92
N THR A 127 -19.64 -2.61 -4.50
CA THR A 127 -20.90 -2.42 -3.77
C THR A 127 -21.39 -3.71 -3.12
N ASP A 128 -21.37 -4.82 -3.84
CA ASP A 128 -21.86 -6.11 -3.35
C ASP A 128 -20.95 -6.69 -2.28
N SER A 129 -19.64 -6.51 -2.39
CA SER A 129 -18.69 -6.92 -1.35
C SER A 129 -18.90 -6.12 -0.06
N LEU A 130 -19.09 -4.80 -0.16
CA LEU A 130 -19.38 -3.92 0.98
C LEU A 130 -20.75 -4.18 1.61
N LYS A 131 -21.78 -4.49 0.81
CA LYS A 131 -23.09 -4.93 1.33
C LYS A 131 -22.99 -6.27 2.04
N SER A 132 -22.25 -7.21 1.45
CA SER A 132 -22.03 -8.54 2.04
C SER A 132 -21.24 -8.47 3.34
N ALA A 133 -20.43 -7.42 3.54
CA ALA A 133 -19.73 -7.15 4.80
C ALA A 133 -20.52 -6.23 5.77
N ASP A 134 -21.74 -5.82 5.42
CA ASP A 134 -22.61 -4.94 6.20
C ASP A 134 -22.01 -3.54 6.51
N VAL A 135 -21.22 -3.00 5.58
CA VAL A 135 -20.55 -1.69 5.73
C VAL A 135 -20.87 -0.71 4.60
N LYS A 136 -21.71 -1.08 3.63
CA LYS A 136 -21.97 -0.22 2.46
C LYS A 136 -22.51 1.17 2.82
N GLU A 137 -23.30 1.30 3.88
CA GLU A 137 -23.89 2.57 4.31
C GLU A 137 -22.88 3.55 4.91
N SER A 138 -21.72 3.06 5.39
CA SER A 138 -20.63 3.92 5.84
C SER A 138 -19.66 4.30 4.73
N VAL A 139 -19.90 3.86 3.49
CA VAL A 139 -19.01 4.06 2.34
C VAL A 139 -19.71 4.81 1.21
N ASN A 140 -19.17 5.97 0.87
CA ASN A 140 -19.53 6.77 -0.29
C ASN A 140 -18.56 6.47 -1.45
N LEU A 141 -19.06 5.82 -2.50
CA LEU A 141 -18.28 5.48 -3.70
C LEU A 141 -18.39 6.61 -4.74
N VAL A 142 -17.27 7.20 -5.10
CA VAL A 142 -17.18 8.36 -6.00
C VAL A 142 -16.35 7.99 -7.23
N PRO A 143 -16.97 7.84 -8.41
CA PRO A 143 -16.23 7.63 -9.65
C PRO A 143 -15.52 8.92 -10.04
N GLY A 144 -14.19 8.89 -10.15
CA GLY A 144 -13.41 10.07 -10.52
C GLY A 144 -11.90 9.89 -10.36
N TYR A 145 -11.14 10.77 -11.00
CA TYR A 145 -9.70 10.82 -10.91
C TYR A 145 -9.26 11.78 -9.81
N SER A 146 -8.29 11.38 -9.01
CA SER A 146 -7.53 12.29 -8.14
C SER A 146 -6.45 13.04 -8.96
N PRO A 147 -6.05 14.24 -8.54
CA PRO A 147 -6.47 14.97 -7.34
C PRO A 147 -7.84 15.69 -7.47
N GLN A 148 -8.39 15.86 -8.68
CA GLN A 148 -9.54 16.74 -8.93
C GLN A 148 -10.80 16.28 -8.19
N ALA A 149 -11.12 14.97 -8.20
CA ALA A 149 -12.28 14.45 -7.49
C ALA A 149 -12.17 14.64 -5.97
N VAL A 150 -10.95 14.66 -5.41
CA VAL A 150 -10.71 14.93 -3.98
C VAL A 150 -11.09 16.38 -3.69
N GLU A 151 -10.61 17.32 -4.49
CA GLU A 151 -10.90 18.74 -4.35
C GLU A 151 -12.39 19.05 -4.51
N GLU A 152 -13.04 18.48 -5.53
CA GLU A 152 -14.47 18.66 -5.79
C GLU A 152 -15.31 18.15 -4.62
N LEU A 153 -15.01 16.96 -4.12
CA LEU A 153 -15.71 16.36 -2.99
C LEU A 153 -15.49 17.19 -1.70
N ALA A 154 -14.26 17.64 -1.49
CA ALA A 154 -13.90 18.48 -0.34
C ALA A 154 -14.66 19.80 -0.35
N ASN A 155 -14.64 20.51 -1.47
CA ASN A 155 -15.31 21.80 -1.58
C ASN A 155 -16.83 21.68 -1.52
N LYS A 156 -17.41 20.70 -2.22
CA LYS A 156 -18.87 20.48 -2.25
C LYS A 156 -19.46 20.20 -0.88
N TYR A 157 -18.76 19.43 -0.05
CA TYR A 157 -19.25 19.02 1.27
C TYR A 157 -18.54 19.67 2.45
N GLN A 158 -17.65 20.64 2.19
CA GLN A 158 -16.75 21.23 3.18
C GLN A 158 -16.05 20.14 4.00
N ARG A 159 -15.49 19.15 3.28
CA ARG A 159 -14.92 17.92 3.83
C ARG A 159 -13.48 18.16 4.27
N LYS A 160 -13.13 17.53 5.38
CA LYS A 160 -11.77 17.23 5.79
C LYS A 160 -11.73 15.79 6.30
N TRP A 161 -10.56 15.17 6.22
CA TRP A 161 -10.37 13.76 6.58
C TRP A 161 -9.30 13.60 7.66
N SER A 162 -9.60 12.74 8.64
CA SER A 162 -8.67 12.41 9.72
C SER A 162 -7.79 11.21 9.36
N LEU A 163 -8.27 10.34 8.49
CA LEU A 163 -7.54 9.18 7.98
C LEU A 163 -7.60 9.20 6.45
N ILE A 164 -6.46 9.04 5.79
CA ILE A 164 -6.37 9.01 4.33
C ILE A 164 -5.54 7.80 3.93
N PHE A 165 -5.98 7.04 2.93
CA PHE A 165 -5.22 5.96 2.32
C PHE A 165 -5.05 6.23 0.82
N ILE A 166 -3.81 6.19 0.33
CA ILE A 166 -3.46 6.45 -1.06
C ILE A 166 -2.88 5.18 -1.69
N ASP A 167 -3.61 4.64 -2.66
CA ASP A 167 -3.26 3.50 -3.51
C ASP A 167 -3.79 3.73 -4.95
N GLY A 168 -3.65 4.99 -5.41
CA GLY A 168 -4.11 5.47 -6.71
C GLY A 168 -3.16 5.11 -7.86
N HIS A 169 -2.88 6.07 -8.73
CA HIS A 169 -1.92 5.86 -9.82
C HIS A 169 -0.49 6.00 -9.29
N HIS A 170 0.37 5.00 -9.52
CA HIS A 170 1.71 4.99 -8.92
C HIS A 170 2.87 5.47 -9.82
N GLU A 171 2.57 6.13 -10.96
CA GLU A 171 3.59 6.73 -11.82
C GLU A 171 3.66 8.25 -11.61
N ALA A 172 4.87 8.80 -11.56
CA ALA A 172 5.06 10.24 -11.41
C ALA A 172 4.34 11.03 -12.53
N PRO A 173 3.69 12.17 -12.21
CA PRO A 173 3.68 12.85 -10.91
C PRO A 173 2.50 12.47 -10.00
N ALA A 174 1.65 11.53 -10.40
CA ALA A 174 0.33 11.33 -9.78
C ALA A 174 0.37 11.07 -8.25
N PRO A 175 1.28 10.22 -7.70
CA PRO A 175 1.35 10.03 -6.26
C PRO A 175 1.61 11.30 -5.46
N LEU A 176 2.46 12.18 -5.98
CA LEU A 176 2.81 13.43 -5.32
C LEU A 176 1.61 14.40 -5.34
N ASP A 177 0.92 14.49 -6.48
CA ASP A 177 -0.26 15.32 -6.62
C ASP A 177 -1.39 14.87 -5.66
N ASP A 178 -1.59 13.56 -5.52
CA ASP A 178 -2.53 12.97 -4.56
C ASP A 178 -2.20 13.35 -3.11
N VAL A 179 -0.92 13.30 -2.74
CA VAL A 179 -0.48 13.73 -1.40
C VAL A 179 -0.72 15.20 -1.18
N MET A 180 -0.36 16.04 -2.14
CA MET A 180 -0.49 17.49 -2.03
C MET A 180 -1.94 17.89 -1.80
N ILE A 181 -2.88 17.30 -2.56
CA ILE A 181 -4.29 17.60 -2.37
C ILE A 181 -4.84 17.03 -1.07
N CYS A 182 -4.40 15.83 -0.67
CA CYS A 182 -4.81 15.21 0.58
C CYS A 182 -4.33 16.01 1.80
N GLU A 183 -3.11 16.53 1.77
CA GLU A 183 -2.54 17.36 2.85
C GLU A 183 -3.36 18.64 3.08
N GLN A 184 -3.78 19.29 2.00
CA GLN A 184 -4.61 20.49 2.04
C GLN A 184 -5.96 20.28 2.74
N PHE A 185 -6.55 19.09 2.58
CA PHE A 185 -7.85 18.72 3.16
C PHE A 185 -7.74 17.75 4.36
N ALA A 186 -6.54 17.48 4.84
CA ALA A 186 -6.34 16.71 6.06
C ALA A 186 -6.73 17.55 7.30
N GLU A 187 -7.32 16.89 8.30
CA GLU A 187 -7.55 17.50 9.61
C GLU A 187 -6.22 17.89 10.31
N PRO A 188 -6.25 18.73 11.35
CA PRO A 188 -5.08 19.01 12.18
C PRO A 188 -4.50 17.76 12.85
N ASP A 189 -5.39 16.84 13.24
CA ASP A 189 -5.07 15.51 13.79
C ASP A 189 -5.35 14.48 12.70
N ALA A 190 -4.32 14.14 11.93
CA ALA A 190 -4.48 13.34 10.72
C ALA A 190 -3.34 12.35 10.48
N LEU A 191 -3.70 11.26 9.81
CA LEU A 191 -2.80 10.19 9.40
C LEU A 191 -3.05 9.85 7.92
N ILE A 192 -1.98 9.78 7.14
CA ILE A 192 -1.98 9.40 5.73
C ILE A 192 -1.18 8.11 5.57
N LEU A 193 -1.81 7.08 5.01
CA LEU A 193 -1.21 5.79 4.65
C LEU A 193 -0.94 5.73 3.16
N PHE A 194 0.16 5.06 2.81
CA PHE A 194 0.62 4.86 1.45
C PHE A 194 0.76 3.38 1.18
N HIS A 195 0.27 2.91 0.05
CA HIS A 195 0.61 1.59 -0.47
C HIS A 195 1.80 1.68 -1.45
N ASP A 196 2.37 0.55 -1.85
CA ASP A 196 3.39 0.44 -2.91
C ASP A 196 4.63 1.35 -2.78
N LEU A 197 5.12 1.61 -1.56
CA LEU A 197 6.37 2.38 -1.37
C LEU A 197 7.61 1.69 -1.94
N ALA A 198 7.49 0.42 -2.33
CA ALA A 198 8.49 -0.21 -3.20
C ALA A 198 8.77 0.64 -4.45
N SER A 199 7.83 1.44 -4.95
CA SER A 199 8.04 2.45 -6.00
C SER A 199 8.67 3.74 -5.43
N PRO A 200 9.74 4.29 -6.05
CA PRO A 200 10.27 5.60 -5.69
C PRO A 200 9.29 6.74 -5.92
N ASP A 201 8.47 6.67 -6.98
CA ASP A 201 7.53 7.74 -7.33
C ASP A 201 6.46 7.91 -6.24
N VAL A 202 6.05 6.80 -5.61
CA VAL A 202 5.17 6.85 -4.43
C VAL A 202 5.94 7.33 -3.19
N GLY A 203 7.21 6.93 -3.06
CA GLY A 203 8.10 7.39 -1.99
C GLY A 203 8.29 8.91 -1.95
N GLU A 204 8.23 9.58 -3.09
CA GLU A 204 8.30 11.04 -3.18
C GLU A 204 7.16 11.72 -2.40
N GLY A 205 5.97 11.12 -2.39
CA GLY A 205 4.84 11.60 -1.59
C GLY A 205 5.10 11.55 -0.08
N LEU A 206 5.76 10.49 0.42
CA LEU A 206 6.13 10.40 1.82
C LEU A 206 7.25 11.40 2.18
N ASP A 207 8.24 11.56 1.28
CA ASP A 207 9.32 12.55 1.42
C ASP A 207 8.76 13.97 1.49
N TYR A 208 7.74 14.29 0.67
CA TYR A 208 7.04 15.58 0.70
C TYR A 208 6.49 15.89 2.09
N LEU A 209 5.71 14.98 2.68
CA LEU A 209 5.11 15.19 4.01
C LEU A 209 6.18 15.32 5.10
N LYS A 210 7.23 14.50 5.03
CA LYS A 210 8.38 14.60 5.94
C LYS A 210 9.03 15.98 5.89
N ASN A 211 9.25 16.52 4.69
CA ASN A 211 9.83 17.85 4.49
C ASN A 211 8.89 18.98 4.97
N LYS A 212 7.58 18.72 5.03
CA LYS A 212 6.57 19.61 5.64
C LYS A 212 6.47 19.47 7.15
N GLY A 213 7.29 18.64 7.79
CA GLY A 213 7.34 18.48 9.24
C GLY A 213 6.35 17.44 9.80
N TRP A 214 5.76 16.61 8.94
CA TRP A 214 5.00 15.45 9.41
C TRP A 214 5.96 14.40 9.98
N ASN A 215 5.49 13.67 10.99
CA ASN A 215 6.19 12.46 11.41
C ASN A 215 5.99 11.39 10.35
N THR A 216 7.00 10.55 10.12
CA THR A 216 6.97 9.53 9.06
C THR A 216 7.65 8.24 9.51
N MET A 217 7.12 7.11 9.05
CA MET A 217 7.75 5.79 9.16
C MET A 217 7.25 4.87 8.04
N VAL A 218 7.87 3.69 7.95
CA VAL A 218 7.44 2.63 7.02
C VAL A 218 7.05 1.36 7.77
N TYR A 219 6.09 0.63 7.21
CA TYR A 219 5.72 -0.72 7.58
C TYR A 219 6.38 -1.70 6.63
N GLN A 220 7.07 -2.67 7.18
CA GLN A 220 7.79 -3.64 6.37
C GLN A 220 6.86 -4.81 6.01
N THR A 221 6.10 -4.61 4.93
CA THR A 221 5.10 -5.54 4.39
C THR A 221 5.53 -6.06 3.02
N MET A 222 4.64 -6.76 2.30
CA MET A 222 4.91 -7.24 0.93
C MET A 222 5.30 -6.10 0.00
N GLN A 223 4.49 -5.05 -0.15
CA GLN A 223 4.81 -3.89 -1.02
C GLN A 223 5.32 -2.66 -0.27
N ILE A 224 5.51 -2.78 1.05
CA ILE A 224 5.94 -1.71 1.95
C ILE A 224 4.88 -0.61 1.99
N MET A 225 4.24 -0.46 3.15
CA MET A 225 3.35 0.67 3.37
C MET A 225 4.07 1.83 4.03
N GLY A 226 3.67 3.04 3.70
CA GLY A 226 4.10 4.27 4.35
C GLY A 226 3.08 4.80 5.31
N VAL A 227 3.53 5.56 6.30
CA VAL A 227 2.64 6.38 7.10
C VAL A 227 3.28 7.73 7.42
N ALA A 228 2.47 8.77 7.25
CA ALA A 228 2.74 10.11 7.75
C ALA A 228 1.64 10.53 8.73
N TRP A 229 2.00 11.20 9.83
CA TRP A 229 1.00 11.72 10.77
C TRP A 229 1.41 13.05 11.41
N ARG A 230 0.40 13.80 11.85
CA ARG A 230 0.54 15.05 12.61
C ARG A 230 -0.55 15.17 13.68
N GLY A 231 -0.33 16.06 14.64
CA GLY A 231 -1.29 16.31 15.71
C GLY A 231 -1.33 15.16 16.72
N ASN A 232 -2.49 14.98 17.36
CA ASN A 232 -2.71 14.02 18.45
C ASN A 232 -3.24 12.67 17.95
N VAL A 233 -2.57 12.09 16.96
CA VAL A 233 -2.82 10.73 16.49
C VAL A 233 -1.52 9.97 16.39
N GLU A 234 -1.58 8.66 16.55
CA GLU A 234 -0.41 7.79 16.46
C GLU A 234 -0.71 6.59 15.56
N PRO A 235 0.24 6.21 14.69
CA PRO A 235 0.11 5.03 13.87
C PRO A 235 0.01 3.74 14.70
N VAL A 236 -0.45 2.66 14.08
CA VAL A 236 -0.38 1.33 14.70
C VAL A 236 1.08 0.87 14.76
N ILE A 237 1.41 0.07 15.77
CA ILE A 237 2.73 -0.54 15.87
C ILE A 237 2.67 -1.91 15.21
N HIS A 238 3.20 -1.98 13.99
CA HIS A 238 3.30 -3.21 13.20
C HIS A 238 4.65 -3.88 13.47
N GLN A 239 4.63 -5.17 13.69
CA GLN A 239 5.82 -6.01 13.75
C GLN A 239 5.94 -6.75 12.41
N PRO A 240 7.05 -6.61 11.67
CA PRO A 240 7.26 -7.34 10.42
C PRO A 240 7.31 -8.86 10.65
N ASP A 241 6.92 -9.65 9.66
CA ASP A 241 6.97 -11.12 9.75
C ASP A 241 8.40 -11.59 10.10
N PRO A 242 8.62 -12.21 11.26
CA PRO A 242 9.97 -12.58 11.69
C PRO A 242 10.59 -13.70 10.85
N LYS A 243 9.81 -14.40 10.02
CA LYS A 243 10.30 -15.46 9.11
C LYS A 243 10.97 -14.89 7.87
N ILE A 244 10.78 -13.59 7.58
CA ILE A 244 11.25 -12.96 6.36
C ILE A 244 12.51 -12.15 6.66
N ASN A 245 13.54 -12.33 5.83
CA ASN A 245 14.72 -11.50 5.86
C ASN A 245 14.46 -10.18 5.11
N TRP A 246 13.84 -9.25 5.81
CA TRP A 246 13.39 -7.99 5.23
C TRP A 246 14.54 -7.11 4.73
N ARG A 247 14.28 -6.43 3.60
CA ARG A 247 15.19 -5.44 3.01
C ARG A 247 14.40 -4.27 2.48
N LEU A 248 14.82 -3.06 2.85
CA LEU A 248 14.30 -1.83 2.26
C LEU A 248 15.04 -1.49 0.95
N PRO A 249 14.29 -1.09 -0.10
CA PRO A 249 14.85 -0.41 -1.25
C PRO A 249 15.68 0.82 -0.83
N PRO A 250 16.71 1.22 -1.61
CA PRO A 250 17.63 2.29 -1.23
C PRO A 250 16.95 3.60 -0.81
N HIS A 251 15.90 4.02 -1.51
CA HIS A 251 15.19 5.28 -1.22
C HIS A 251 14.50 5.27 0.14
N LEU A 252 14.14 4.10 0.67
CA LEU A 252 13.44 4.00 1.96
C LEU A 252 14.35 3.75 3.17
N ARG A 253 15.64 3.42 2.98
CA ARG A 253 16.55 3.00 4.07
C ARG A 253 16.76 4.04 5.18
N HIS A 254 16.37 5.28 4.92
CA HIS A 254 16.53 6.40 5.83
C HIS A 254 15.27 6.66 6.69
N TYR A 255 14.21 5.86 6.50
CA TYR A 255 13.01 5.86 7.34
C TYR A 255 13.15 4.90 8.53
N SER A 256 12.45 5.24 9.61
CA SER A 256 12.25 4.32 10.72
C SER A 256 11.26 3.23 10.29
N VAL A 257 11.50 1.99 10.73
CA VAL A 257 10.61 0.85 10.48
C VAL A 257 9.79 0.58 11.73
N SER A 258 8.47 0.44 11.58
CA SER A 258 7.57 0.11 12.70
C SER A 258 7.99 -1.19 13.38
N GLY A 259 7.83 -1.23 14.72
CA GLY A 259 8.12 -2.41 15.53
C GLY A 259 9.58 -2.89 15.54
N SER A 260 10.50 -2.17 14.92
CA SER A 260 11.91 -2.56 14.80
C SER A 260 12.83 -1.57 15.50
N ALA A 261 13.86 -2.08 16.17
CA ALA A 261 14.99 -1.24 16.58
C ALA A 261 15.73 -0.72 15.32
N PRO A 262 16.34 0.48 15.35
CA PRO A 262 17.03 1.02 14.19
C PRO A 262 18.09 0.05 13.67
N THR A 263 17.90 -0.49 12.47
CA THR A 263 18.93 -1.31 11.82
C THR A 263 20.12 -0.44 11.47
N VAL A 264 21.30 -0.79 11.98
CA VAL A 264 22.57 -0.16 11.61
C VAL A 264 22.79 -0.40 10.11
N ALA A 265 22.60 0.64 9.30
CA ALA A 265 22.86 0.57 7.87
C ALA A 265 24.31 0.13 7.64
N THR A 266 24.52 -1.00 6.97
CA THR A 266 25.85 -1.40 6.52
C THR A 266 26.42 -0.31 5.61
N ASN A 267 27.59 0.24 5.95
CA ASN A 267 28.22 1.36 5.23
C ASN A 267 28.84 0.92 3.87
N LYS A 268 28.04 0.29 3.00
CA LYS A 268 28.43 -0.18 1.67
C LYS A 268 28.84 1.00 0.78
N PHE A 269 28.10 2.11 0.84
CA PHE A 269 28.48 3.35 0.16
C PHE A 269 29.84 3.86 0.64
N GLY A 270 30.11 3.91 1.95
CA GLY A 270 31.41 4.37 2.46
C GLY A 270 32.57 3.47 2.02
N LYS A 271 32.36 2.16 1.89
CA LYS A 271 33.36 1.24 1.32
C LYS A 271 33.62 1.54 -0.16
N ILE A 272 32.56 1.71 -0.96
CA ILE A 272 32.68 2.04 -2.39
C ILE A 272 33.30 3.42 -2.58
N LEU A 273 32.85 4.42 -1.82
CA LEU A 273 33.35 5.78 -1.83
C LEU A 273 34.86 5.81 -1.60
N LYS A 274 35.38 5.06 -0.61
CA LYS A 274 36.82 4.94 -0.38
C LYS A 274 37.57 4.41 -1.61
N SER A 275 37.01 3.42 -2.30
CA SER A 275 37.62 2.84 -3.50
C SER A 275 37.57 3.76 -4.72
N ILE A 276 36.51 4.56 -4.89
CA ILE A 276 36.33 5.40 -6.08
C ILE A 276 36.84 6.84 -5.90
N ARG A 277 37.05 7.30 -4.65
CA ARG A 277 37.45 8.69 -4.34
C ARG A 277 38.70 9.16 -5.11
N PRO A 278 39.76 8.34 -5.29
CA PRO A 278 40.92 8.76 -6.09
C PRO A 278 40.63 8.96 -7.57
N TYR A 279 39.51 8.44 -8.08
CA TYR A 279 39.20 8.32 -9.51
C TYR A 279 37.99 9.17 -9.94
N THR A 280 37.49 10.07 -9.09
CA THR A 280 36.31 10.89 -9.41
C THR A 280 36.44 12.33 -8.89
N LEU A 281 35.95 13.28 -9.67
CA LEU A 281 35.82 14.69 -9.28
C LEU A 281 34.42 15.02 -8.71
N LEU A 282 33.51 14.05 -8.68
CA LEU A 282 32.17 14.27 -8.14
C LEU A 282 32.22 14.48 -6.63
N ASN A 283 31.42 15.44 -6.15
CA ASN A 283 31.24 15.64 -4.73
C ASN A 283 30.43 14.48 -4.12
N GLN A 284 30.55 14.30 -2.81
CA GLN A 284 29.93 13.18 -2.10
C GLN A 284 28.39 13.13 -2.25
N PRO A 285 27.64 14.25 -2.23
CA PRO A 285 26.20 14.23 -2.51
C PRO A 285 25.85 13.67 -3.90
N LYS A 286 26.58 14.09 -4.95
CA LYS A 286 26.36 13.57 -6.31
C LYS A 286 26.71 12.09 -6.42
N LEU A 287 27.78 11.65 -5.77
CA LEU A 287 28.16 10.22 -5.73
C LEU A 287 27.15 9.38 -4.97
N LEU A 288 26.61 9.89 -3.86
CA LEU A 288 25.57 9.21 -3.09
C LEU A 288 24.29 9.11 -3.91
N SER A 289 23.90 10.19 -4.58
CA SER A 289 22.76 10.20 -5.50
C SER A 289 22.95 9.15 -6.61
N LEU A 290 24.08 9.15 -7.33
CA LEU A 290 24.35 8.17 -8.38
C LEU A 290 24.37 6.73 -7.85
N TYR A 291 25.02 6.49 -6.71
CA TYR A 291 25.04 5.18 -6.06
C TYR A 291 23.63 4.71 -5.71
N SER A 292 22.80 5.58 -5.13
CA SER A 292 21.41 5.25 -4.79
C SER A 292 20.60 4.88 -6.03
N HIS A 293 20.71 5.65 -7.12
CA HIS A 293 20.02 5.34 -8.39
C HIS A 293 20.48 3.99 -8.99
N VAL A 294 21.80 3.70 -8.97
CA VAL A 294 22.33 2.44 -9.52
C VAL A 294 21.99 1.24 -8.63
N ASP A 295 22.14 1.36 -7.30
CA ASP A 295 21.77 0.29 -6.35
C ASP A 295 20.26 0.01 -6.43
N GLN A 296 19.46 1.04 -6.69
CA GLN A 296 18.02 0.93 -6.91
C GLN A 296 17.70 0.22 -8.22
N LEU A 297 18.30 0.66 -9.34
CA LEU A 297 18.15 -0.01 -10.64
C LEU A 297 18.55 -1.48 -10.56
N TYR A 298 19.70 -1.79 -9.96
CA TYR A 298 20.18 -3.17 -9.81
C TYR A 298 19.22 -4.02 -8.97
N TYR A 299 18.70 -3.46 -7.86
CA TYR A 299 17.73 -4.14 -7.00
C TYR A 299 16.50 -4.59 -7.81
N TYR A 300 15.96 -3.75 -8.69
CA TYR A 300 14.78 -4.11 -9.48
C TYR A 300 15.08 -4.88 -10.78
N LEU A 301 16.21 -4.66 -11.45
CA LEU A 301 16.55 -5.41 -12.67
C LEU A 301 16.85 -6.90 -12.40
N SER A 302 17.14 -7.26 -11.15
CA SER A 302 17.40 -8.64 -10.75
C SER A 302 16.24 -9.61 -11.05
N TRP A 303 15.01 -9.10 -11.24
CA TRP A 303 13.80 -9.89 -11.48
C TRP A 303 13.51 -10.17 -12.96
N LEU A 304 14.08 -9.38 -13.89
CA LEU A 304 13.76 -9.47 -15.32
C LEU A 304 13.96 -10.87 -15.94
N PRO A 305 15.03 -11.62 -15.63
CA PRO A 305 15.23 -12.95 -16.22
C PRO A 305 14.09 -13.93 -15.90
N GLN A 306 13.51 -13.85 -14.70
CA GLN A 306 12.41 -14.73 -14.28
C GLN A 306 11.09 -14.32 -14.96
N MET A 307 10.80 -13.02 -15.06
CA MET A 307 9.63 -12.52 -15.77
C MET A 307 9.63 -12.96 -17.24
N LEU A 308 10.76 -12.82 -17.92
CA LEU A 308 10.91 -13.23 -19.32
C LEU A 308 10.71 -14.74 -19.49
N LYS A 309 11.27 -15.55 -18.59
CA LYS A 309 11.09 -17.01 -18.61
C LYS A 309 9.62 -17.40 -18.49
N GLN A 310 8.88 -16.73 -17.62
CA GLN A 310 7.47 -17.05 -17.39
C GLN A 310 6.55 -16.59 -18.52
N ALA A 311 6.78 -15.41 -19.08
CA ALA A 311 6.08 -14.91 -20.27
C ALA A 311 6.27 -15.85 -21.47
N MET A 312 7.44 -16.49 -21.61
CA MET A 312 7.68 -17.49 -22.64
C MET A 312 6.95 -18.82 -22.37
N THR A 313 6.78 -19.23 -21.10
CA THR A 313 6.03 -20.45 -20.76
C THR A 313 4.52 -20.29 -20.92
N THR A 314 3.94 -19.15 -20.56
CA THR A 314 2.49 -18.89 -20.72
C THR A 314 2.09 -18.80 -22.19
N LYS A 315 2.98 -18.29 -23.05
CA LYS A 315 2.76 -18.25 -24.51
C LYS A 315 2.73 -19.65 -25.14
N LYS A 316 3.52 -20.60 -24.62
CA LYS A 316 3.51 -22.02 -25.08
C LYS A 316 2.26 -22.79 -24.67
N SER A 317 1.60 -22.41 -23.57
CA SER A 317 0.35 -23.03 -23.12
C SER A 317 -0.92 -22.49 -23.81
N GLN A 318 -0.78 -21.49 -24.70
CA GLN A 318 -1.87 -20.88 -25.46
C GLN A 318 -1.81 -21.20 -26.96
N GLU A 319 -0.92 -22.09 -27.40
CA GLU A 319 -0.98 -22.63 -28.76
C GLU A 319 -2.10 -23.68 -28.83
N PRO A 320 -3.09 -23.53 -29.74
CA PRO A 320 -4.14 -24.52 -29.89
C PRO A 320 -3.54 -25.78 -30.53
N TYR A 321 -3.77 -26.94 -29.89
CA TYR A 321 -3.89 -28.20 -30.64
C TYR A 321 -5.21 -28.19 -31.40
#